data_AF-A0A2E1HHA4-F1
#
_entry.id   AF-A0A2E1HHA4-F1
#
_cell.length_a   1.000
_cell.length_b   1.000
_cell.length_c   1.000
_cell.angle_alpha   90.00
_cell.angle_beta   90.00
_cell.angle_gamma   90.00
#
_symmetry.space_group_name_H-M   'P 1'
#
loop_
_entity.id
_entity.type
_entity.pdbx_description
1 polymer ?
#
loop_
_entity_poly.entity_id
_entity_poly.type
_entity_poly.pdbx_seq_one_letter_code
_entity_poly.pdbx_strand_id
1 'polypeptide(L)'
;MKTPDEVYRPSSKAYHGLPEVEYPFHDRDILVIACGRICMHRKKINVSTVMAGQRLGIKKIGEGIWIVSFMSYDLGCIHLEQRTLQTIDDPFGTRLSPMS
;
A
#
# COMPACT_ATOMS: atom_id res chain seq x y z
N MET A 1 19.88 36.56 6.52
CA MET A 1 19.36 35.23 6.12
C MET A 1 17.89 35.42 5.84
N LYS A 2 17.38 35.04 4.66
CA LYS A 2 15.95 35.18 4.36
C LYS A 2 15.15 34.11 5.09
N THR A 3 13.96 34.46 5.58
CA THR A 3 13.07 33.51 6.25
C THR A 3 12.25 32.72 5.22
N PRO A 4 11.74 31.52 5.55
CA PRO A 4 10.92 30.72 4.64
C PRO A 4 9.71 31.49 4.08
N ASP A 5 9.06 32.31 4.91
CA ASP A 5 7.90 33.12 4.52
C ASP A 5 8.23 34.19 3.46
N GLU A 6 9.46 34.70 3.47
CA GLU A 6 9.95 35.65 2.45
C GLU A 6 10.21 35.01 1.08
N VAL A 7 10.32 33.68 1.02
CA VAL A 7 10.74 32.94 -0.18
C VAL A 7 9.60 32.10 -0.75
N TYR A 8 8.76 31.51 0.10
CA TYR A 8 7.67 30.64 -0.32
C TYR A 8 6.36 31.43 -0.45
N ARG A 9 5.67 31.24 -1.59
CA ARG A 9 4.29 31.71 -1.78
C ARG A 9 3.36 30.50 -1.87
N PRO A 10 2.12 30.61 -1.37
CA PRO A 10 1.13 29.55 -1.54
C PRO A 10 0.97 29.16 -3.02
N SER A 11 0.81 27.87 -3.29
CA SER A 11 0.51 27.38 -4.63
C SER A 11 -0.81 27.96 -5.13
N SER A 12 -0.84 28.46 -6.35
CA SER A 12 -2.08 28.88 -7.02
C SER A 12 -2.92 27.71 -7.54
N LYS A 13 -2.37 26.48 -7.55
CA LYS A 13 -3.08 25.29 -7.99
C LYS A 13 -4.09 24.86 -6.93
N ALA A 14 -5.36 24.76 -7.32
CA ALA A 14 -6.39 24.16 -6.50
C ALA A 14 -6.06 22.70 -6.20
N TYR A 15 -6.19 22.30 -4.93
CA TYR A 15 -6.01 20.91 -4.54
C TYR A 15 -7.33 20.15 -4.73
N HIS A 16 -7.33 19.15 -5.61
CA HIS A 16 -8.51 18.36 -5.93
C HIS A 16 -8.62 17.04 -5.14
N GLY A 17 -7.74 16.84 -4.15
CA GLY A 17 -7.64 15.57 -3.44
C GLY A 17 -6.75 14.56 -4.15
N LEU A 18 -6.64 13.38 -3.55
CA LEU A 18 -5.95 12.23 -4.15
C LEU A 18 -6.93 11.45 -5.03
N PRO A 19 -6.48 10.92 -6.19
CA PRO A 19 -7.31 10.05 -7.01
C PRO A 19 -7.60 8.73 -6.27
N GLU A 20 -8.71 8.09 -6.62
CA GLU A 20 -8.99 6.74 -6.16
C GLU A 20 -7.96 5.76 -6.72
N VAL A 21 -7.52 4.81 -5.89
CA VAL A 21 -6.51 3.81 -6.29
C VAL A 21 -7.22 2.60 -6.89
N GLU A 22 -6.88 2.29 -8.14
CA GLU A 22 -7.37 1.12 -8.86
C GLU A 22 -6.26 0.09 -9.10
N TYR A 23 -6.66 -1.19 -9.16
CA TYR A 23 -5.75 -2.32 -9.35
C TYR A 23 -6.18 -3.20 -10.54
N PRO A 24 -6.11 -2.70 -11.79
CA PRO A 24 -6.63 -3.40 -12.96
C PRO A 24 -5.87 -4.69 -13.33
N PHE A 25 -4.64 -4.85 -12.82
CA PHE A 25 -3.79 -6.03 -13.07
C PHE A 25 -3.81 -7.04 -11.91
N HIS A 26 -4.66 -6.82 -10.92
CA HIS A 26 -4.87 -7.71 -9.79
C HIS A 26 -6.20 -8.44 -9.93
N ASP A 27 -6.33 -9.60 -9.30
CA ASP A 27 -7.58 -10.38 -9.36
C ASP A 27 -8.71 -9.68 -8.61
N ARG A 28 -8.35 -8.90 -7.59
CA ARG A 28 -9.24 -8.07 -6.80
C ARG A 28 -8.45 -7.09 -5.96
N ASP A 29 -9.15 -6.17 -5.35
CA ASP A 29 -8.65 -5.34 -4.28
C ASP A 29 -9.44 -5.55 -2.98
N ILE A 30 -8.80 -5.29 -1.85
CA ILE A 30 -9.37 -5.48 -0.53
C ILE A 30 -9.06 -4.28 0.35
N LEU A 31 -10.10 -3.78 1.04
CA LEU A 31 -9.96 -2.74 2.05
C LEU A 31 -9.35 -3.31 3.34
N VAL A 32 -8.31 -2.65 3.85
CA VAL A 32 -7.76 -2.95 5.17
C VAL A 32 -8.66 -2.32 6.24
N ILE A 33 -9.15 -3.15 7.17
CA ILE A 33 -9.97 -2.67 8.28
C ILE A 33 -9.13 -1.89 9.29
N ALA A 34 -9.81 -1.14 10.17
CA ALA A 34 -9.19 -0.25 11.15
C ALA A 34 -8.06 -0.88 12.00
N CYS A 35 -8.11 -2.18 12.28
CA CYS A 35 -7.07 -2.88 13.04
C CYS A 35 -5.91 -3.44 12.20
N GLY A 36 -5.76 -3.01 10.94
CA GLY A 36 -4.63 -3.39 10.09
C GLY A 36 -4.72 -4.81 9.52
N ARG A 37 -5.93 -5.34 9.38
CA ARG A 37 -6.18 -6.70 8.88
C ARG A 37 -6.95 -6.67 7.57
N ILE A 38 -6.84 -7.74 6.80
CA ILE A 38 -7.72 -8.00 5.65
C ILE A 38 -8.49 -9.30 5.86
N CYS A 39 -9.70 -9.36 5.30
CA CYS A 39 -10.54 -10.56 5.30
C CYS A 39 -10.50 -11.21 3.94
N MET A 40 -10.04 -12.45 3.88
CA MET A 40 -9.84 -13.19 2.63
C MET A 40 -10.02 -14.69 2.86
N HIS A 41 -10.82 -15.37 2.03
CA HIS A 41 -11.10 -16.81 2.16
C HIS A 41 -11.56 -17.22 3.57
N ARG A 42 -12.44 -16.43 4.20
CA ARG A 42 -12.91 -16.61 5.59
C ARG A 42 -11.79 -16.60 6.65
N LYS A 43 -10.61 -16.07 6.30
CA LYS A 43 -9.47 -15.89 7.21
C LYS A 43 -9.22 -14.40 7.40
N LYS A 44 -8.75 -14.05 8.60
CA LYS A 44 -8.23 -12.72 8.93
C LYS A 44 -6.71 -12.78 8.83
N ILE A 45 -6.12 -11.96 7.98
CA ILE A 45 -4.67 -11.87 7.76
C ILE A 45 -4.18 -10.53 8.31
N ASN A 46 -3.09 -10.55 9.07
CA ASN A 46 -2.46 -9.34 9.58
C ASN A 46 -1.60 -8.71 8.47
N VAL A 47 -1.78 -7.41 8.23
CA VAL A 47 -1.00 -6.62 7.27
C VAL A 47 -0.22 -5.56 8.04
N SER A 48 -0.85 -4.43 8.35
CA SER A 48 -0.29 -3.36 9.18
C SER A 48 -1.39 -2.35 9.48
N THR A 49 -1.39 -1.77 10.68
CA THR A 49 -2.32 -0.69 11.05
C THR A 49 -2.11 0.58 10.23
N VAL A 50 -0.90 0.81 9.71
CA VAL A 50 -0.59 1.96 8.83
C VAL A 50 -1.40 1.92 7.54
N MET A 51 -1.82 0.72 7.11
CA MET A 51 -2.62 0.55 5.90
C MET A 51 -4.14 0.65 6.17
N ALA A 52 -4.58 0.93 7.40
CA ALA A 52 -6.00 1.02 7.72
C ALA A 52 -6.73 2.05 6.81
N GLY A 53 -7.86 1.63 6.24
CA GLY A 53 -8.63 2.45 5.31
C GLY A 53 -8.09 2.49 3.88
N GLN A 54 -6.94 1.87 3.59
CA GLN A 54 -6.38 1.76 2.25
C GLN A 54 -6.88 0.50 1.54
N ARG A 55 -6.99 0.58 0.20
CA ARG A 55 -7.25 -0.58 -0.66
C ARG A 55 -5.92 -1.17 -1.14
N LEU A 56 -5.79 -2.48 -1.01
CA LEU A 56 -4.61 -3.23 -1.46
C LEU A 56 -5.00 -4.13 -2.65
N GLY A 57 -4.16 -4.15 -3.68
CA GLY A 57 -4.29 -5.07 -4.80
C GLY A 57 -3.87 -6.48 -4.36
N ILE A 58 -4.66 -7.49 -4.74
CA ILE A 58 -4.43 -8.89 -4.39
C ILE A 58 -4.39 -9.72 -5.67
N LYS A 59 -3.26 -10.40 -5.90
CA LYS A 59 -3.07 -11.23 -7.09
C LYS A 59 -2.57 -12.62 -6.71
N LYS A 60 -3.20 -13.65 -7.26
CA LYS A 60 -2.82 -15.05 -7.06
C LYS A 60 -1.55 -15.32 -7.85
N ILE A 61 -0.53 -15.85 -7.18
CA ILE A 61 0.72 -16.25 -7.82
C ILE A 61 0.98 -17.75 -7.71
N GLY A 62 0.25 -18.45 -6.83
CA GLY A 62 0.35 -19.89 -6.65
C GLY A 62 -0.85 -20.46 -5.92
N GLU A 63 -0.81 -21.76 -5.63
CA GLU A 63 -1.82 -22.40 -4.79
C GLU A 63 -1.69 -21.92 -3.35
N GLY A 64 -2.70 -21.21 -2.85
CA GLY A 64 -2.67 -20.67 -1.49
C GLY A 64 -1.74 -19.46 -1.28
N ILE A 65 -1.06 -18.98 -2.33
CA ILE A 65 -0.09 -17.88 -2.27
C ILE A 65 -0.58 -16.68 -3.08
N TRP A 66 -0.58 -15.51 -2.44
CA TRP A 66 -1.12 -14.28 -3.01
C TRP A 66 -0.17 -13.12 -2.79
N ILE A 67 0.18 -12.38 -3.84
CA ILE A 67 0.93 -11.13 -3.70
C ILE A 67 -0.03 -10.00 -3.29
N VAL A 68 0.45 -9.13 -2.43
CA VAL A 68 -0.24 -7.93 -1.94
C VAL A 68 0.52 -6.72 -2.44
N SER A 69 -0.18 -5.81 -3.10
CA SER A 69 0.43 -4.58 -3.61
C SER A 69 -0.31 -3.36 -3.08
N PHE A 70 0.44 -2.29 -2.83
CA PHE A 70 -0.07 -0.97 -2.57
C PHE A 70 0.44 -0.02 -3.65
N MET A 71 -0.48 0.61 -4.39
CA MET A 71 -0.17 1.38 -5.58
C MET A 71 0.67 0.56 -6.56
N SER A 72 1.89 1.01 -6.87
CA SER A 72 2.82 0.35 -7.80
C SER A 72 3.87 -0.52 -7.10
N TYR A 73 3.72 -0.77 -5.80
CA TYR A 73 4.70 -1.49 -4.98
C TYR A 73 4.12 -2.77 -4.42
N ASP A 74 4.86 -3.87 -4.57
CA ASP A 74 4.53 -5.12 -3.93
C ASP A 74 5.00 -5.06 -2.47
N LEU A 75 4.09 -5.33 -1.53
CA LEU A 75 4.41 -5.33 -0.10
C LEU A 75 4.96 -6.69 0.33
N GLY A 76 4.47 -7.76 -0.28
CA GLY A 76 4.79 -9.12 0.14
C GLY A 76 3.82 -10.17 -0.37
N CYS A 77 4.01 -11.40 0.10
CA CYS A 77 3.18 -12.56 -0.22
C CYS A 77 2.42 -13.05 1.01
N ILE A 78 1.13 -13.29 0.86
CA ILE A 78 0.28 -13.96 1.83
C ILE A 78 0.29 -15.45 1.56
N HIS A 79 0.57 -16.21 2.62
CA HIS A 79 0.33 -17.65 2.66
C HIS A 79 -0.99 -17.92 3.39
N LEU A 80 -1.99 -18.46 2.70
CA LEU A 80 -3.33 -18.66 3.27
C LEU A 80 -3.36 -19.63 4.46
N GLU A 81 -2.43 -20.58 4.52
CA GLU A 81 -2.31 -21.50 5.66
C GLU A 81 -1.79 -20.77 6.90
N GLN A 82 -0.70 -20.02 6.74
CA GLN A 82 -0.01 -19.32 7.82
C GLN A 82 -0.75 -18.05 8.28
N ARG A 83 -1.62 -17.49 7.42
CA ARG A 83 -2.39 -16.24 7.68
C ARG A 83 -1.49 -15.03 7.96
N THR A 84 -0.28 -15.07 7.43
CA THR A 84 0.73 -14.02 7.58
C THR A 84 1.11 -13.47 6.21
N LEU A 85 1.45 -12.19 6.20
CA LEU A 85 2.14 -11.55 5.09
C LEU A 85 3.64 -11.72 5.31
N GLN A 86 4.32 -12.36 4.36
CA GLN A 86 5.77 -12.33 4.25
C GLN A 86 6.17 -11.12 3.41
N THR A 87 6.80 -10.14 4.05
CA THR A 87 7.26 -8.93 3.37
C THR A 87 8.42 -9.24 2.44
N ILE A 88 8.51 -8.51 1.33
CA ILE A 88 9.73 -8.50 0.52
C ILE A 88 10.78 -7.60 1.16
N ASP A 89 12.07 -7.92 0.99
CA ASP A 89 13.17 -7.23 1.66
C ASP A 89 13.26 -5.74 1.31
N ASP A 90 12.98 -5.40 0.04
CA ASP A 90 12.96 -4.02 -0.44
C ASP A 90 11.72 -3.79 -1.32
N PRO A 91 10.61 -3.34 -0.74
CA PRO A 91 9.37 -3.09 -1.49
C PRO A 91 9.46 -1.89 -2.42
N PHE A 92 10.45 -1.01 -2.26
CA PHE A 92 10.56 0.22 -3.04
C PHE A 92 11.76 0.23 -4.01
N GLY A 93 12.73 -0.67 -3.82
CA GLY A 93 13.92 -0.75 -4.66
C GLY A 93 14.75 0.53 -4.62
N THR A 94 15.52 0.75 -5.68
CA THR A 94 16.29 1.99 -5.93
C THR A 94 15.40 3.19 -6.30
N ARG A 95 14.07 3.07 -6.23
CA ARG A 95 13.14 4.14 -6.67
C ARG A 95 12.99 5.25 -5.63
N LEU A 96 13.55 5.08 -4.44
CA LEU A 96 13.56 6.09 -3.39
C LEU A 96 14.86 6.88 -3.44
N SER A 97 14.74 8.21 -3.48
CA SER A 97 15.86 9.10 -3.15
C SER A 97 16.25 8.91 -1.68
N PRO A 98 17.55 9.00 -1.33
CA PRO A 98 17.97 8.98 0.06
C PRO A 98 17.23 10.08 0.83
N MET A 99 16.70 9.75 2.01
CA MET A 99 16.19 10.76 2.92
C MET A 99 17.38 11.61 3.35
N SER A 100 17.40 12.88 2.93
CA SER A 100 18.39 13.88 3.34
C SER A 100 18.07 14.46 4.71
#